data_AF-A0A2M9TVT7-F1
#
_entry.id   AF-A0A2M9TVT7-F1
#
_cell.length_a   1.000
_cell.length_b   1.000
_cell.length_c   1.000
_cell.angle_alpha   90.00
_cell.angle_beta   90.00
_cell.angle_gamma   90.00
#
_symmetry.space_group_name_H-M   'P 1'
#
loop_
_entity.id
_entity.type
_entity.pdbx_description
1 polymer ?
#
loop_
_entity_poly.entity_id
_entity_poly.type
_entity_poly.pdbx_seq_one_letter_code
_entity_poly.pdbx_strand_id
1 'polypeptide(L)'
;MFNVSVSEKAEIDYELRGAPGNFSIEIIASGIGDYVYALNDGDFQESPIFNVRETDNTIYVKDLNGCGTVSLGFKTILFPDFFTPNNDGYNDIWSPKGTAQQIDAIESIHIYDRYGKILYVINEDRSSWNGDRNGHPMPSNDYWYRVEFKDGSVYSDHFTLKR
;
A
#
# COMPACT_ATOMS: atom_id res chain seq x y z
N MET A 1 -32.33 -38.77 1.67
CA MET A 1 -31.19 -38.78 0.75
C MET A 1 -30.29 -37.64 1.20
N PHE A 2 -29.11 -37.93 1.75
CA PHE A 2 -28.18 -36.89 2.20
C PHE A 2 -27.28 -36.53 1.01
N ASN A 3 -27.33 -35.28 0.57
CA ASN A 3 -26.37 -34.76 -0.40
C ASN A 3 -25.10 -34.41 0.38
N VAL A 4 -24.04 -35.18 0.18
CA VAL A 4 -22.71 -34.80 0.65
C VAL A 4 -22.12 -33.92 -0.44
N SER A 5 -21.99 -32.62 -0.19
CA SER A 5 -21.18 -31.75 -1.03
C SER A 5 -19.71 -32.09 -0.80
N VAL A 6 -18.99 -32.38 -1.88
CA VAL A 6 -17.53 -32.45 -1.84
C VAL A 6 -17.02 -31.04 -1.63
N SER A 7 -16.12 -30.84 -0.66
CA SER A 7 -15.42 -29.57 -0.46
C SER A 7 -13.92 -29.77 -0.61
N GLU A 8 -13.20 -28.73 -1.03
CA GLU A 8 -11.76 -28.72 -1.19
C GLU A 8 -11.12 -27.41 -0.73
N LYS A 9 -9.79 -27.45 -0.54
CA LYS A 9 -9.03 -26.22 -0.30
C LYS A 9 -9.08 -25.34 -1.53
N ALA A 10 -9.29 -24.05 -1.34
CA ALA A 10 -9.23 -23.08 -2.41
C ALA A 10 -7.83 -23.00 -3.04
N GLU A 11 -7.79 -22.79 -4.34
CA GLU A 11 -6.67 -22.14 -5.01
C GLU A 11 -6.90 -20.63 -4.93
N ILE A 12 -5.85 -19.86 -4.61
CA ILE A 12 -5.94 -18.42 -4.36
C ILE A 12 -5.20 -17.66 -5.44
N ASP A 13 -5.87 -16.65 -5.99
CA ASP A 13 -5.29 -15.56 -6.78
C ASP A 13 -5.87 -14.21 -6.29
N TYR A 14 -5.44 -13.10 -6.87
CA TYR A 14 -5.99 -11.79 -6.53
C TYR A 14 -5.81 -10.76 -7.64
N GLU A 15 -6.68 -9.76 -7.63
CA GLU A 15 -6.52 -8.55 -8.41
C GLU A 15 -6.31 -7.33 -7.49
N LEU A 16 -5.25 -6.57 -7.74
CA LEU A 16 -5.03 -5.29 -7.09
C LEU A 16 -5.58 -4.16 -7.96
N ARG A 17 -6.38 -3.27 -7.39
CA ARG A 17 -6.97 -2.10 -8.06
C ARG A 17 -6.72 -0.84 -7.26
N GLY A 18 -6.81 0.30 -7.93
CA GLY A 18 -6.64 1.61 -7.31
C GLY A 18 -5.23 2.14 -7.47
N ALA A 19 -4.80 2.94 -6.51
CA ALA A 19 -3.54 3.68 -6.59
C ALA A 19 -2.74 3.55 -5.28
N PRO A 20 -1.43 3.82 -5.31
CA PRO A 20 -0.58 3.71 -4.12
C PRO A 20 -1.11 4.49 -2.91
N GLY A 21 -1.28 3.83 -1.76
CA GLY A 21 -1.90 4.42 -0.55
C GLY A 21 -3.41 4.15 -0.43
N ASN A 22 -4.08 3.85 -1.54
CA ASN A 22 -5.51 3.52 -1.59
C ASN A 22 -5.76 2.33 -2.52
N PHE A 23 -5.02 1.24 -2.29
CA PHE A 23 -5.22 0.00 -3.03
C PHE A 23 -6.42 -0.76 -2.45
N SER A 24 -7.25 -1.27 -3.34
CA SER A 24 -8.23 -2.30 -3.03
C SER A 24 -7.76 -3.61 -3.63
N ILE A 25 -7.88 -4.68 -2.87
CA ILE A 25 -7.65 -6.04 -3.36
C ILE A 25 -8.99 -6.77 -3.50
N GLU A 26 -9.17 -7.51 -4.59
CA GLU A 26 -10.22 -8.49 -4.77
C GLU A 26 -9.57 -9.88 -4.73
N ILE A 27 -9.90 -10.68 -3.72
CA ILE A 27 -9.39 -12.03 -3.55
C ILE A 27 -10.20 -13.00 -4.41
N ILE A 28 -9.52 -13.77 -5.25
CA ILE A 28 -10.14 -14.75 -6.13
C ILE A 28 -9.85 -16.13 -5.55
N ALA A 29 -10.90 -16.84 -5.16
CA ALA A 29 -10.81 -18.23 -4.72
C ALA A 29 -11.48 -19.13 -5.75
N SER A 30 -10.74 -20.12 -6.25
CA SER A 30 -11.25 -21.19 -7.10
C SER A 30 -11.27 -22.53 -6.35
N GLY A 31 -12.25 -23.36 -6.69
CA GLY A 31 -12.46 -24.67 -6.06
C GLY A 31 -13.92 -24.89 -5.70
N ILE A 32 -14.23 -26.10 -5.22
CA ILE A 32 -15.55 -26.46 -4.70
C ILE A 32 -15.55 -26.24 -3.18
N GLY A 33 -16.20 -25.18 -2.70
CA GLY A 33 -16.30 -24.90 -1.26
C GLY A 33 -17.04 -23.59 -0.97
N ASP A 34 -17.27 -23.33 0.32
CA ASP A 34 -17.88 -22.08 0.81
C ASP A 34 -16.78 -21.29 1.50
N TYR A 35 -16.31 -20.23 0.85
CA TYR A 35 -15.09 -19.54 1.26
C TYR A 35 -15.38 -18.22 1.97
N VAL A 36 -14.58 -17.94 3.00
CA VAL A 36 -14.46 -16.63 3.65
C VAL A 36 -13.02 -16.15 3.60
N TYR A 37 -12.86 -14.84 3.63
CA TYR A 37 -11.62 -14.15 3.29
C TYR A 37 -11.14 -13.30 4.45
N ALA A 38 -9.83 -13.21 4.64
CA ALA A 38 -9.21 -12.24 5.54
C ALA A 38 -7.94 -11.67 4.90
N LEU A 39 -7.57 -10.46 5.31
CA LEU A 39 -6.33 -9.79 4.93
C LEU A 39 -5.52 -9.52 6.19
N ASN A 40 -4.25 -9.93 6.18
CA ASN A 40 -3.32 -9.82 7.30
C ASN A 40 -3.92 -10.43 8.58
N ASP A 41 -3.82 -9.73 9.71
CA ASP A 41 -4.38 -10.16 10.99
C ASP A 41 -5.86 -9.76 11.17
N GLY A 42 -6.55 -9.40 10.07
CA GLY A 42 -7.96 -9.01 10.09
C GLY A 42 -8.92 -10.19 10.27
N ASP A 43 -10.18 -9.87 10.59
CA ASP A 43 -11.24 -10.85 10.73
C ASP A 43 -11.68 -11.45 9.38
N PHE A 44 -12.16 -12.70 9.40
CA PHE A 44 -12.76 -13.32 8.24
C PHE A 44 -14.13 -12.69 7.90
N GLN A 45 -14.35 -12.40 6.63
CA GLN A 45 -15.61 -11.89 6.08
C GLN A 45 -15.99 -12.61 4.77
N GLU A 46 -17.25 -12.53 4.38
CA GLU A 46 -17.74 -13.11 3.11
C GLU A 46 -17.34 -12.29 1.89
N SER A 47 -17.16 -10.98 2.05
CA SER A 47 -16.74 -10.12 0.94
C SER A 47 -15.25 -10.34 0.62
N PRO A 48 -14.89 -10.60 -0.65
CA PRO A 48 -13.49 -10.79 -1.04
C PRO A 48 -12.72 -9.47 -1.21
N ILE A 49 -13.34 -8.32 -0.88
CA ILE A 49 -12.78 -7.00 -1.16
C ILE A 49 -12.22 -6.36 0.12
N PHE A 50 -10.95 -5.94 0.07
CA PHE A 50 -10.25 -5.33 1.20
C PHE A 50 -9.45 -4.09 0.78
N ASN A 51 -9.31 -3.13 1.70
CA ASN A 51 -8.38 -2.02 1.52
C ASN A 51 -6.99 -2.43 2.02
N VAL A 52 -5.98 -2.21 1.21
CA VAL A 52 -4.59 -2.54 1.50
C VAL A 52 -3.87 -1.31 2.04
N ARG A 53 -3.35 -1.42 3.27
CA ARG A 53 -2.70 -0.32 4.00
C ARG A 53 -1.27 -0.64 4.45
N GLU A 54 -0.78 -1.83 4.11
CA GLU A 54 0.56 -2.29 4.46
C GLU A 54 1.34 -2.64 3.20
N THR A 55 2.66 -2.59 3.27
CA THR A 55 3.54 -2.97 2.15
C THR A 55 3.73 -4.48 2.06
N ASP A 56 3.59 -5.19 3.17
CA ASP A 56 3.69 -6.63 3.27
C ASP A 56 2.33 -7.18 3.69
N ASN A 57 1.72 -8.00 2.84
CA ASN A 57 0.37 -8.47 3.08
C ASN A 57 0.27 -9.97 2.88
N THR A 58 -0.67 -10.58 3.60
CA THR A 58 -1.03 -11.99 3.44
C THR A 58 -2.55 -12.11 3.31
N ILE A 59 -2.98 -12.73 2.23
CA ILE A 59 -4.37 -13.14 2.02
C ILE A 59 -4.59 -14.46 2.73
N TYR A 60 -5.75 -14.62 3.36
CA TYR A 60 -6.22 -15.91 3.86
C TYR A 60 -7.58 -16.25 3.26
N VAL A 61 -7.72 -17.48 2.76
CA VAL A 61 -9.00 -18.04 2.32
C VAL A 61 -9.28 -19.29 3.13
N LYS A 62 -10.43 -19.31 3.80
CA LYS A 62 -10.86 -20.40 4.66
C LYS A 62 -12.12 -21.04 4.11
N ASP A 63 -12.10 -22.36 3.98
CA ASP A 63 -13.31 -23.14 3.70
C ASP A 63 -14.14 -23.32 4.98
N LEU A 64 -15.40 -22.92 4.95
CA LEU A 64 -16.35 -23.11 6.03
C LEU A 64 -16.77 -24.57 6.20
N ASN A 65 -16.60 -25.40 5.17
CA ASN A 65 -16.89 -26.84 5.23
C ASN A 65 -15.74 -27.66 5.83
N GLY A 66 -14.65 -27.02 6.27
CA GLY A 66 -13.61 -27.64 7.09
C GLY A 66 -12.42 -28.21 6.32
N CYS A 67 -12.29 -27.95 5.03
CA CYS A 67 -11.10 -28.37 4.25
C CYS A 67 -9.82 -27.57 4.59
N GLY A 68 -9.97 -26.49 5.36
CA GLY A 68 -8.87 -25.75 5.99
C GLY A 68 -8.73 -24.33 5.47
N THR A 69 -7.58 -23.72 5.80
CA THR A 69 -7.21 -22.37 5.39
C THR A 69 -5.96 -22.43 4.52
N VAL A 70 -5.95 -21.64 3.46
CA VAL A 70 -4.80 -21.41 2.56
C VAL A 70 -4.43 -19.93 2.62
N SER A 71 -3.17 -19.61 2.29
CA SER A 71 -2.67 -18.23 2.35
C SER A 71 -1.74 -17.88 1.20
N LEU A 72 -1.78 -16.63 0.75
CA LEU A 72 -0.92 -16.11 -0.32
C LEU A 72 -0.36 -14.74 0.07
N GLY A 73 0.97 -14.60 0.06
CA GLY A 73 1.65 -13.34 0.36
C GLY A 73 1.81 -12.46 -0.88
N PHE A 74 1.63 -11.16 -0.72
CA PHE A 74 1.90 -10.16 -1.76
C PHE A 74 2.46 -8.87 -1.15
N LYS A 75 3.11 -8.05 -1.99
CA LYS A 75 3.73 -6.80 -1.56
C LYS A 75 3.19 -5.61 -2.36
N THR A 76 3.02 -4.47 -1.70
CA THR A 76 2.57 -3.22 -2.34
C THR A 76 3.53 -2.07 -2.06
N ILE A 77 3.43 -1.04 -2.89
CA ILE A 77 4.10 0.24 -2.69
C ILE A 77 3.12 1.25 -2.07
N LEU A 78 3.55 1.95 -1.03
CA LEU A 78 2.76 2.97 -0.36
C LEU A 78 3.55 4.27 -0.22
N PHE A 79 2.82 5.37 -0.17
CA PHE A 79 3.36 6.70 0.12
C PHE A 79 2.77 7.16 1.46
N PRO A 80 3.56 7.65 2.42
CA PRO A 80 3.03 8.02 3.73
C PRO A 80 2.07 9.22 3.64
N ASP A 81 0.91 9.11 4.30
CA ASP A 81 -0.07 10.22 4.39
C ASP A 81 0.42 11.34 5.32
N PHE A 82 1.38 11.06 6.21
CA PHE A 82 1.97 12.05 7.09
C PHE A 82 3.37 11.66 7.55
N PHE A 83 4.09 12.64 8.08
CA PHE A 83 5.34 12.44 8.80
C PHE A 83 5.55 13.56 9.84
N THR A 84 6.35 13.29 10.86
CA THR A 84 6.60 14.14 12.04
C THR A 84 8.09 14.40 12.22
N PRO A 85 8.71 15.35 11.48
CA PRO A 85 10.14 15.65 11.60
C PRO A 85 10.46 16.40 12.91
N ASN A 86 10.39 15.70 14.04
CA ASN A 86 10.66 16.19 15.38
C ASN A 86 11.92 15.55 16.01
N ASN A 87 12.58 14.65 15.26
CA ASN A 87 13.80 13.96 15.63
C ASN A 87 13.65 13.05 16.86
N ASP A 88 12.48 12.41 17.00
CA ASP A 88 12.21 11.40 18.03
C ASP A 88 12.49 9.95 17.57
N GLY A 89 12.85 9.77 16.29
CA GLY A 89 13.11 8.48 15.65
C GLY A 89 11.89 7.87 14.96
N TYR A 90 10.70 8.47 15.06
CA TYR A 90 9.44 7.96 14.55
C TYR A 90 8.83 8.89 13.50
N ASN A 91 8.68 8.37 12.27
CA ASN A 91 8.13 9.12 11.14
C ASN A 91 8.86 10.45 10.85
N ASP A 92 10.17 10.53 11.10
CA ASP A 92 10.94 11.78 10.91
C ASP A 92 11.18 12.16 9.44
N ILE A 93 11.09 11.18 8.55
CA ILE A 93 11.30 11.36 7.12
C ILE A 93 10.11 10.88 6.32
N TRP A 94 9.84 11.57 5.23
CA TRP A 94 8.90 11.16 4.21
C TRP A 94 9.64 10.45 3.08
N SER A 95 9.28 9.20 2.83
CA SER A 95 9.82 8.39 1.73
C SER A 95 8.80 7.36 1.27
N PRO A 96 8.81 6.96 -0.02
CA PRO A 96 8.04 5.82 -0.47
C PRO A 96 8.42 4.55 0.30
N LYS A 97 7.46 3.67 0.54
CA LYS A 97 7.63 2.39 1.23
C LYS A 97 7.26 1.25 0.29
N GLY A 98 8.16 0.30 0.10
CA GLY A 98 7.95 -0.85 -0.79
C GLY A 98 9.22 -1.70 -0.90
N THR A 99 9.19 -2.71 -1.75
CA THR A 99 10.40 -3.50 -2.08
C THR A 99 11.40 -2.67 -2.87
N ALA A 100 12.68 -3.09 -2.86
CA ALA A 100 13.72 -2.47 -3.70
C ALA A 100 13.27 -2.36 -5.17
N GLN A 101 12.71 -3.43 -5.73
CA GLN A 101 12.20 -3.43 -7.11
C GLN A 101 11.07 -2.41 -7.33
N GLN A 102 10.16 -2.24 -6.37
CA GLN A 102 9.07 -1.26 -6.47
C GLN A 102 9.58 0.18 -6.36
N ILE A 103 10.56 0.42 -5.48
CA ILE A 103 11.20 1.74 -5.36
C ILE A 103 12.02 2.05 -6.62
N ASP A 104 12.75 1.07 -7.16
CA ASP A 104 13.54 1.22 -8.38
C ASP A 104 12.68 1.49 -9.62
N ALA A 105 11.38 1.20 -9.58
CA ALA A 105 10.43 1.52 -10.63
C ALA A 105 10.02 3.00 -10.63
N ILE A 106 10.30 3.75 -9.56
CA ILE A 106 10.08 5.19 -9.49
C ILE A 106 11.21 5.90 -10.23
N GLU A 107 10.84 6.77 -11.18
CA GLU A 107 11.78 7.65 -11.87
C GLU A 107 12.06 8.90 -11.02
N SER A 108 11.01 9.57 -10.55
CA SER A 108 11.14 10.75 -9.69
C SER A 108 9.90 10.98 -8.83
N ILE A 109 10.06 11.69 -7.71
CA ILE A 109 8.96 12.26 -6.93
C ILE A 109 9.22 13.75 -6.73
N HIS A 110 8.31 14.57 -7.22
CA HIS A 110 8.32 16.01 -7.00
C HIS A 110 7.38 16.37 -5.85
N ILE A 111 7.87 17.15 -4.87
CA ILE A 111 7.08 17.62 -3.72
C ILE A 111 6.84 19.13 -3.87
N TYR A 112 5.60 19.55 -3.63
CA TYR A 112 5.11 20.90 -3.86
C TYR A 112 4.46 21.50 -2.61
N ASP A 113 4.50 22.83 -2.49
CA ASP A 113 3.60 23.54 -1.59
C ASP A 113 2.19 23.68 -2.20
N ARG A 114 1.27 24.23 -1.39
CA ARG A 114 -0.13 24.49 -1.80
C ARG A 114 -0.32 25.42 -3.00
N TYR A 115 0.74 26.11 -3.43
CA TYR A 115 0.72 27.02 -4.58
C TYR A 115 1.38 26.38 -5.82
N GLY A 116 1.75 25.10 -5.74
CA GLY A 116 2.38 24.37 -6.84
C GLY A 116 3.88 24.66 -7.00
N LYS A 117 4.53 25.32 -6.03
CA LYS A 117 5.97 25.55 -6.09
C LYS A 117 6.70 24.29 -5.66
N ILE A 118 7.62 23.81 -6.50
CA ILE A 118 8.50 22.69 -6.15
C ILE A 118 9.36 23.07 -4.93
N LEU A 119 9.34 22.19 -3.94
CA LEU A 119 10.09 22.28 -2.69
C LEU A 119 11.25 21.32 -2.67
N TYR A 120 11.02 20.09 -3.13
CA TYR A 120 11.96 18.99 -3.05
C TYR A 120 11.75 18.00 -4.21
N VAL A 121 12.81 17.29 -4.57
CA VAL A 121 12.80 16.22 -5.58
C VAL A 121 13.51 15.01 -5.00
N ILE A 122 12.80 13.88 -4.97
CA ILE A 122 13.34 12.55 -4.69
C ILE A 122 13.64 11.88 -6.02
N ASN A 123 14.82 11.29 -6.14
CA ASN A 123 15.36 10.62 -7.31
C ASN A 123 16.48 9.65 -6.86
N GLU A 124 17.26 9.11 -7.80
CA GLU A 124 18.35 8.16 -7.50
C GLU A 124 19.36 8.68 -6.45
N ASP A 125 19.62 10.00 -6.41
CA ASP A 125 20.56 10.61 -5.46
C ASP A 125 19.92 10.97 -4.11
N ARG A 126 18.59 11.01 -4.03
CA ARG A 126 17.83 11.52 -2.89
C ARG A 126 16.60 10.66 -2.65
N SER A 127 16.65 9.80 -1.64
CA SER A 127 15.60 8.80 -1.39
C SER A 127 14.47 9.27 -0.47
N SER A 128 14.60 10.42 0.20
CA SER A 128 13.65 10.86 1.24
C SER A 128 13.66 12.37 1.44
N TRP A 129 12.64 12.88 2.14
CA TRP A 129 12.53 14.27 2.54
C TRP A 129 12.32 14.40 4.05
N ASN A 130 13.12 15.21 4.71
CA ASN A 130 13.04 15.47 6.16
C ASN A 130 12.15 16.68 6.53
N GLY A 131 11.46 17.27 5.56
CA GLY A 131 10.64 18.46 5.79
C GLY A 131 11.40 19.78 5.79
N ASP A 132 12.67 19.79 5.37
CA ASP A 132 13.45 21.02 5.24
C ASP A 132 13.60 21.46 3.78
N ARG A 133 13.69 22.77 3.58
CA ARG A 133 14.07 23.38 2.31
C ARG A 133 15.25 24.30 2.52
N ASN A 134 16.39 23.98 1.90
CA ASN A 134 17.63 24.76 2.01
C ASN A 134 18.05 25.02 3.47
N GLY A 135 17.91 24.02 4.34
CA GLY A 135 18.24 24.12 5.77
C GLY A 135 17.19 24.84 6.62
N HIS A 136 16.05 25.23 6.04
CA HIS A 136 14.96 25.83 6.79
C HIS A 136 13.77 24.86 6.94
N PRO A 137 13.24 24.69 8.17
CA PRO A 137 12.08 23.87 8.42
C PRO A 137 10.85 24.39 7.69
N MET A 138 10.19 23.51 6.93
CA MET A 138 8.90 23.82 6.35
C MET A 138 7.79 23.76 7.42
N PRO A 139 6.75 24.62 7.31
CA PRO A 139 5.67 24.68 8.29
C PRO A 139 4.83 23.41 8.31
N SER A 140 4.16 23.16 9.44
CA SER A 140 3.12 22.13 9.51
C SER A 140 1.96 22.49 8.60
N ASN A 141 1.75 21.69 7.57
CA ASN A 141 0.77 21.92 6.52
C ASN A 141 0.61 20.66 5.67
N ASP A 142 -0.36 20.70 4.75
CA ASP A 142 -0.43 19.74 3.66
C ASP A 142 0.52 20.14 2.53
N TYR A 143 1.11 19.12 1.94
CA TYR A 143 2.01 19.18 0.81
C TYR A 143 1.54 18.20 -0.25
N TRP A 144 1.81 18.49 -1.51
CA TRP A 144 1.43 17.64 -2.63
C TRP A 144 2.65 16.98 -3.21
N TYR A 145 2.47 15.81 -3.79
CA TYR A 145 3.52 15.15 -4.53
C TYR A 145 3.02 14.55 -5.84
N ARG A 146 3.95 14.45 -6.79
CA ARG A 146 3.74 13.78 -8.07
C ARG A 146 4.86 12.78 -8.29
N VAL A 147 4.50 11.53 -8.42
CA VAL A 147 5.37 10.39 -8.72
C VAL A 147 5.34 10.15 -10.22
N GLU A 148 6.52 10.04 -10.82
CA GLU A 148 6.71 9.53 -12.17
C GLU A 148 7.35 8.16 -12.07
N PHE A 149 6.79 7.17 -12.76
CA PHE A 149 7.35 5.83 -12.85
C PHE A 149 8.09 5.64 -14.16
N LYS A 150 9.03 4.68 -14.18
CA LYS A 150 9.86 4.36 -15.34
C LYS A 150 9.08 3.85 -16.56
N ASP A 151 7.86 3.33 -16.34
CA ASP A 151 6.95 2.93 -17.41
C ASP A 151 6.14 4.10 -18.01
N GLY A 152 6.37 5.32 -17.51
CA GLY A 152 5.68 6.55 -17.93
C GLY A 152 4.36 6.80 -17.20
N SER A 153 3.92 5.92 -16.32
CA SER A 153 2.75 6.16 -15.48
C SER A 153 3.02 7.24 -14.43
N VAL A 154 1.96 7.91 -13.99
CA VAL A 154 2.04 9.04 -13.07
C VAL A 154 1.03 8.85 -11.96
N TYR A 155 1.46 9.11 -10.73
CA TYR A 155 0.60 9.16 -9.55
C TYR A 155 0.74 10.51 -8.84
N SER A 156 -0.33 11.02 -8.22
CA SER A 156 -0.26 12.27 -7.47
C SER A 156 -1.23 12.24 -6.30
N ASP A 157 -0.77 12.72 -5.16
CA ASP A 157 -1.57 12.84 -3.94
C ASP A 157 -0.94 13.91 -3.02
N HIS A 158 -1.32 13.90 -1.75
CA HIS A 158 -0.86 14.80 -0.72
C HIS A 158 -0.47 14.05 0.56
N PHE A 159 0.28 14.73 1.42
CA PHE A 159 0.58 14.28 2.77
C PHE A 159 0.66 15.47 3.72
N THR A 160 0.49 15.21 5.02
CA THR A 160 0.59 16.20 6.08
C THR A 160 1.97 16.16 6.74
N LEU A 161 2.65 17.30 6.80
CA LEU A 161 3.78 17.50 7.71
C LEU A 161 3.24 17.99 9.06
N LYS A 162 3.52 17.26 10.14
CA LYS A 162 3.12 17.64 11.50
C LYS A 162 4.34 17.91 12.39
N ARG A 163 4.27 18.94 13.22
CA ARG A 163 5.29 19.26 14.24
C ARG A 163 4.61 19.45 15.59
#